data_AF-A0AAW9GT26-F1
#
_entry.id   AF-A0AAW9GT26-F1
#
_cell.length_a   1.000
_cell.length_b   1.000
_cell.length_c   1.000
_cell.angle_alpha   90.00
_cell.angle_beta   90.00
_cell.angle_gamma   90.00
#
_symmetry.space_group_name_H-M   'P 1'
#
loop_
_entity.id
_entity.type
_entity.pdbx_description
1 polymer ?
#
loop_
_entity_poly.entity_id
_entity_poly.type
_entity_poly.pdbx_seq_one_letter_code
_entity_poly.pdbx_strand_id
1 'polypeptide(L)' 'MDFNQKIRELRISKGISQVFMAKELSISVSAYNMKEAGKRSFKAQELKCVAKALDEHPSIFF' A
#
# COMPACT_ATOMS: atom_id res chain seq x y z
N MET A 1 -15.99 -4.16 -1.58
CA MET A 1 -14.64 -4.17 -0.98
C MET A 1 -13.98 -2.84 -1.28
N ASP A 2 -13.47 -2.18 -0.25
CA ASP A 2 -12.73 -0.92 -0.37
C ASP A 2 -11.36 -1.16 -1.04
N PHE A 3 -10.94 -0.27 -1.93
CA PHE A 3 -9.65 -0.31 -2.62
C PHE A 3 -8.48 -0.44 -1.63
N ASN A 4 -8.54 0.32 -0.54
CA ASN A 4 -7.52 0.32 0.50
C ASN A 4 -7.42 -1.03 1.23
N GLN A 5 -8.55 -1.74 1.35
CA GLN A 5 -8.61 -3.07 1.92
C GLN A 5 -7.94 -4.11 1.02
N LYS A 6 -8.11 -4.03 -0.31
CA LYS A 6 -7.43 -4.93 -1.26
C LYS A 6 -5.91 -4.82 -1.17
N ILE A 7 -5.37 -3.60 -1.06
CA ILE A 7 -3.92 -3.38 -0.86
C ILE A 7 -3.45 -4.09 0.40
N ARG A 8 -4.20 -3.94 1.51
CA ARG A 8 -3.88 -4.58 2.77
C ARG A 8 -3.87 -6.11 2.67
N GLU A 9 -4.90 -6.69 2.06
CA GLU A 9 -5.03 -8.13 1.88
C GLU A 9 -3.87 -8.69 1.04
N LEU A 10 -3.56 -8.02 -0.08
CA LEU A 10 -2.45 -8.40 -0.96
C LEU A 10 -1.08 -8.28 -0.28
N ARG A 11 -0.89 -7.22 0.51
CA ARG A 11 0.32 -7.07 1.32
C ARG A 11 0.48 -8.23 2.31
N ILE A 12 -0.59 -8.61 3.00
CA ILE A 12 -0.59 -9.70 3.97
C ILE A 12 -0.33 -11.04 3.28
N SER A 13 -0.95 -11.32 2.14
CA SER A 13 -0.74 -12.56 1.40
C SER A 13 0.70 -12.73 0.91
N LYS A 14 1.44 -11.63 0.73
CA LYS A 14 2.86 -11.61 0.37
C LYS A 14 3.82 -11.59 1.56
N GLY A 15 3.30 -11.64 2.79
CA GLY A 15 4.12 -11.61 4.02
C GLY A 15 4.83 -10.28 4.28
N ILE A 16 4.38 -9.20 3.64
CA ILE A 16 5.03 -7.89 3.73
C ILE A 16 4.47 -7.11 4.93
N SER A 17 5.33 -6.51 5.74
CA SER A 17 4.90 -5.72 6.91
C SER A 17 4.51 -4.28 6.54
N GLN A 18 3.68 -3.64 7.37
CA GLN A 18 3.38 -2.20 7.21
C GLN A 18 4.65 -1.34 7.40
N VAL A 19 5.61 -1.80 8.22
CA VAL A 19 6.90 -1.11 8.44
C VAL A 19 7.73 -1.09 7.16
N PHE A 20 7.80 -2.23 6.46
CA PHE A 20 8.49 -2.34 5.18
C PHE A 20 7.89 -1.38 4.15
N MET A 21 6.56 -1.41 3.98
CA MET A 21 5.89 -0.51 3.03
C MET A 21 6.08 0.96 3.37
N ALA A 22 5.98 1.32 4.65
CA ALA A 22 6.20 2.70 5.08
C ALA A 22 7.61 3.20 4.74
N LYS A 23 8.62 2.32 4.85
CA LYS A 23 10.01 2.61 4.44
C LYS A 23 10.12 2.81 2.92
N GLU A 24 9.53 1.93 2.12
CA GLU A 24 9.53 2.03 0.65
C GLU A 24 8.85 3.32 0.16
N LEU A 25 7.80 3.75 0.87
CA LEU A 25 7.06 4.97 0.55
C LEU A 25 7.66 6.23 1.20
N SER A 26 8.71 6.10 2.02
CA SER A 26 9.30 7.19 2.80
C SER A 26 8.26 7.97 3.64
N ILE A 27 7.35 7.25 4.29
CA ILE A 27 6.33 7.80 5.19
C ILE A 27 6.37 7.11 6.56
N SER A 28 5.66 7.64 7.55
CA SER A 28 5.53 6.96 8.84
C SER A 28 4.63 5.72 8.74
N VAL A 29 4.87 4.72 9.60
CA VAL A 29 4.03 3.51 9.68
C VAL A 29 2.56 3.87 9.97
N SER A 30 2.33 4.87 10.82
CA SER A 30 0.99 5.40 11.10
C SER A 30 0.34 6.01 9.85
N ALA A 31 1.10 6.77 9.04
CA ALA A 31 0.60 7.32 7.80
C ALA A 31 0.21 6.22 6.80
N TYR A 32 1.02 5.16 6.69
CA TYR A 32 0.70 4.00 5.85
C TYR A 32 -0.55 3.26 6.38
N ASN A 33 -0.64 3.03 7.69
CA ASN A 33 -1.78 2.38 8.32
C ASN A 33 -3.10 3.14 8.07
N MET A 34 -3.09 4.48 8.20
CA MET A 34 -4.25 5.32 7.86
C MET A 34 -4.67 5.18 6.40
N LYS A 35 -3.71 4.95 5.49
CA LYS A 35 -4.03 4.69 4.09
C LYS A 35 -4.69 3.33 3.92
N GLU A 36 -4.13 2.25 4.44
CA GLU A 36 -4.79 0.93 4.37
C GLU A 36 -6.15 0.87 5.06
N ALA A 37 -6.39 1.72 6.06
CA ALA A 37 -7.68 1.85 6.73
C ALA A 37 -8.70 2.75 6.00
N GLY A 38 -8.38 3.25 4.80
CA GLY A 38 -9.25 4.14 4.02
C GLY A 38 -9.38 5.56 4.56
N LYS A 39 -8.67 5.91 5.65
CA LYS A 39 -8.70 7.25 6.27
C LYS A 39 -7.91 8.29 5.47
N ARG A 40 -7.02 7.85 4.59
CA ARG A 40 -6.24 8.70 3.68
C ARG A 40 -6.07 8.01 2.33
N SER A 41 -6.17 8.79 1.26
CA SER A 41 -5.93 8.28 -0.10
C SER A 41 -4.45 8.05 -0.37
N PHE A 42 -4.16 7.10 -1.25
CA PHE A 42 -2.83 6.97 -1.87
C PHE A 42 -2.72 7.96 -3.04
N LYS A 43 -1.59 8.65 -3.13
CA LYS A 43 -1.20 9.44 -4.30
C LYS A 43 -0.75 8.50 -5.41
N ALA A 44 -0.85 8.93 -6.66
CA ALA A 44 -0.43 8.12 -7.81
C ALA A 44 1.03 7.64 -7.73
N GLN A 45 1.95 8.48 -7.22
CA GLN A 45 3.34 8.08 -7.00
C GLN A 45 3.48 7.01 -5.91
N GLU A 46 2.71 7.12 -4.83
CA GLU A 46 2.71 6.10 -3.77
C GLU A 46 2.16 4.77 -4.31
N LEU A 47 1.13 4.79 -5.15
CA LEU A 47 0.59 3.57 -5.79
C LEU A 47 1.63 2.88 -6.67
N LYS A 48 2.46 3.63 -7.39
CA LYS A 48 3.58 3.05 -8.15
C LYS A 48 4.59 2.36 -7.22
N CYS A 49 4.92 2.99 -6.09
CA CYS A 49 5.79 2.37 -5.09
C CYS A 49 5.15 1.14 -4.45
N VAL A 50 3.84 1.18 -4.16
CA VAL A 50 3.10 0.04 -3.62
C VAL A 50 3.12 -1.12 -4.62
N ALA A 51 2.86 -0.89 -5.90
CA ALA A 51 2.91 -1.94 -6.93
C ALA A 51 4.29 -2.59 -6.97
N LYS A 52 5.34 -1.76 -7.01
CA LYS A 52 6.72 -2.25 -7.01
C LYS A 52 7.05 -3.05 -5.75
N ALA A 53 6.67 -2.57 -4.57
CA ALA A 53 6.93 -3.23 -3.30
C ALA A 53 6.14 -4.54 -3.13
N LEU A 54 4.97 -4.63 -3.76
CA LEU A 54 4.16 -5.84 -3.81
C LEU A 54 4.56 -6.78 -4.96
N ASP A 55 5.54 -6.42 -5.80
CA ASP A 55 5.89 -7.17 -7.02
C ASP A 55 4.66 -7.41 -7.92
N GLU A 56 3.93 -6.32 -8.20
CA GLU A 56 2.72 -6.32 -9.02
C GLU A 56 2.75 -5.20 -10.05
N HIS A 57 2.01 -5.37 -11.14
CA HIS A 57 1.87 -4.32 -12.14
C HIS A 57 0.91 -3.22 -11.64
N PRO A 58 1.23 -1.91 -11.79
CA PRO A 58 0.39 -0.82 -11.31
C PRO A 58 -1.07 -0.82 -11.81
N SER A 59 -1.36 -1.52 -12.91
CA SER A 59 -2.72 -1.68 -13.45
C SER A 59 -3.69 -2.38 -12.50
N ILE A 60 -3.22 -3.06 -11.45
CA ILE A 60 -4.14 -3.63 -10.44
C ILE A 60 -4.87 -2.54 -9.62
N PHE A 61 -4.44 -1.28 -9.74
CA PHE A 61 -4.99 -0.14 -8.99
C PHE A 61 -5.86 0.82 -9.81
N PHE A 62 -5.98 0.63 -11.12
CA PHE A 62 -6.73 1.49 -12.05
C PHE A 62 -7.78 0.67 -12.80
#